data_AF-A0A2A6HRS0-F1
#
_entry.id   AF-A0A2A6HRS0-F1
#
_cell.length_a   1.000
_cell.length_b   1.000
_cell.length_c   1.000
_cell.angle_alpha   90.00
_cell.angle_beta   90.00
_cell.angle_gamma   90.00
#
_symmetry.space_group_name_H-M   'P 1'
#
loop_
_entity.id
_entity.type
_entity.pdbx_description
1 polymer ?
#
loop_
_entity_poly.entity_id
_entity_poly.type
_entity_poly.pdbx_seq_one_letter_code
_entity_poly.pdbx_strand_id
1 'polypeptide(L)'
;MANIVRILLLAFALVTAFLWGEHSSGPYRPNYAFAEPNYLNFHLWSNGEGKFKFRDILKNNQYRFDALCYSAEGGAQPYRVRDKKRISGVELDDPLSMSYVSLYLVGADFYSVMNFDPLDFEIEWPFSDCQSLEGMSLDISTRSGIAGKIATYKIGYEN
;
A
#
# COMPACT_ATOMS: atom_id res chain seq x y z
N MET A 1 46.85 3.50 -24.67
CA MET A 1 45.69 3.61 -25.58
C MET A 1 44.62 2.55 -25.32
N ALA A 2 44.93 1.26 -25.28
CA ALA A 2 43.93 0.18 -25.11
C ALA A 2 43.04 0.29 -23.85
N ASN A 3 43.58 0.74 -22.72
CA ASN A 3 42.80 0.90 -21.48
C ASN A 3 41.80 2.06 -21.54
N ILE A 4 42.13 3.15 -22.22
CA ILE A 4 41.24 4.31 -22.37
C ILE A 4 40.03 3.93 -23.25
N VAL A 5 40.28 3.16 -24.32
CA VAL A 5 39.23 2.64 -25.20
C VAL A 5 38.30 1.68 -24.44
N ARG A 6 38.84 0.79 -23.59
CA ARG A 6 38.03 -0.10 -22.73
C ARG A 6 37.16 0.66 -21.74
N ILE A 7 37.69 1.70 -21.09
CA ILE A 7 36.93 2.51 -20.13
C ILE A 7 35.80 3.27 -20.84
N LEU A 8 36.06 3.82 -22.03
CA LEU A 8 35.04 4.49 -22.83
C LEU A 8 33.95 3.53 -23.31
N LEU A 9 34.30 2.30 -23.69
CA LEU A 9 33.33 1.26 -24.05
C LEU A 9 32.46 0.83 -22.86
N LEU A 10 33.05 0.69 -21.67
CA LEU A 10 32.30 0.39 -20.45
C LEU A 10 31.36 1.53 -20.04
N ALA A 11 31.83 2.77 -20.12
CA ALA A 11 31.00 3.94 -19.85
C ALA A 11 29.84 4.05 -20.85
N PHE A 12 30.10 3.81 -22.14
CA PHE A 12 29.07 3.77 -23.17
C PHE A 12 28.07 2.64 -22.94
N ALA A 13 28.53 1.43 -22.58
CA ALA A 13 27.68 0.30 -22.23
C ALA A 13 26.79 0.59 -21.00
N LEU A 14 27.33 1.27 -19.98
CA LEU A 14 26.57 1.69 -18.80
C LEU A 14 25.50 2.73 -19.13
N VAL A 15 25.86 3.77 -19.90
CA VAL A 15 24.92 4.83 -20.31
C VAL A 15 23.83 4.25 -21.20
N THR A 16 24.19 3.39 -22.16
CA THR A 16 23.20 2.73 -23.01
C THR A 16 22.33 1.77 -22.22
N ALA A 17 22.86 0.96 -21.29
CA ALA A 17 22.03 0.10 -20.44
C ALA A 17 21.07 0.90 -19.55
N PHE A 18 21.50 2.05 -19.02
CA PHE A 18 20.66 2.93 -18.22
C PHE A 18 19.51 3.53 -19.05
N LEU A 19 19.83 4.12 -20.21
CA LEU A 19 18.84 4.71 -21.11
C LEU A 19 17.92 3.65 -21.75
N TRP A 20 18.44 2.46 -22.03
CA TRP A 20 17.67 1.36 -22.61
C TRP A 20 16.77 0.70 -21.56
N GLY A 21 17.19 0.63 -20.29
CA GLY A 21 16.34 0.23 -19.17
C GLY A 21 15.19 1.20 -18.94
N GLU A 22 15.43 2.50 -19.06
CA GLU A 22 14.42 3.56 -19.02
C GLU A 22 13.42 3.46 -20.18
N HIS A 23 13.85 2.96 -21.35
CA HIS A 23 13.02 2.82 -22.54
C HIS A 23 12.34 1.45 -22.68
N SER A 24 12.87 0.40 -22.04
CA SER A 24 12.37 -0.99 -22.12
C SER A 24 11.62 -1.46 -20.88
N SER A 25 11.63 -0.66 -19.81
CA SER A 25 10.52 -0.72 -18.85
C SER A 25 9.29 -0.24 -19.60
N GLY A 26 8.44 -1.19 -20.03
CA GLY A 26 7.09 -0.85 -20.49
C GLY A 26 6.43 0.08 -19.47
N PRO A 27 5.47 0.94 -19.89
CA PRO A 27 4.94 1.98 -19.02
C PRO A 27 4.53 1.39 -17.68
N TYR A 28 5.09 1.94 -16.60
CA TYR A 28 4.67 1.63 -15.24
C TYR A 28 3.14 1.64 -15.20
N ARG A 29 2.50 0.52 -14.88
CA ARG A 29 1.05 0.43 -14.72
C ARG A 29 0.70 0.17 -13.25
N PRO A 30 0.77 1.20 -12.40
CA PRO A 30 0.10 1.19 -11.12
C PRO A 30 -1.33 1.67 -11.37
N ASN A 31 -2.31 0.79 -11.24
CA ASN A 31 -3.70 1.23 -11.12
C ASN A 31 -4.36 0.57 -9.90
N TYR A 32 -3.57 0.00 -9.00
CA TYR A 32 -4.08 -0.77 -7.87
C TYR A 32 -4.57 0.08 -6.71
N ALA A 33 -4.16 1.35 -6.66
CA ALA A 33 -4.63 2.32 -5.67
C ALA A 33 -6.16 2.34 -5.57
N PHE A 34 -6.84 2.03 -6.68
CA PHE A 34 -8.27 2.29 -6.84
C PHE A 34 -9.02 1.29 -7.72
N ALA A 35 -8.36 0.42 -8.51
CA ALA A 35 -9.06 -0.43 -9.48
C ALA A 35 -9.94 -1.54 -8.88
N GLU A 36 -9.75 -1.91 -7.61
CA GLU A 36 -10.50 -3.01 -7.02
C GLU A 36 -11.39 -2.58 -5.85
N PRO A 37 -12.71 -2.85 -5.93
CA PRO A 37 -13.63 -2.49 -4.87
C PRO A 37 -13.32 -3.31 -3.62
N ASN A 38 -12.88 -2.63 -2.57
CA ASN A 38 -12.88 -3.14 -1.20
C ASN A 38 -13.63 -2.16 -0.29
N TYR A 39 -13.84 -2.58 0.97
CA TYR A 39 -14.68 -1.84 1.91
C TYR A 39 -14.20 -0.43 2.25
N LEU A 40 -12.89 -0.23 2.45
CA LEU A 40 -12.40 1.13 2.70
C LEU A 40 -12.41 1.91 1.37
N ASN A 41 -11.95 1.33 0.25
CA ASN A 41 -11.91 2.00 -1.05
C ASN A 41 -13.27 2.61 -1.41
N PHE A 42 -14.35 1.86 -1.29
CA PHE A 42 -15.68 2.39 -1.57
C PHE A 42 -16.03 3.61 -0.70
N HIS A 43 -15.66 3.59 0.59
CA HIS A 43 -15.87 4.72 1.50
C HIS A 43 -14.95 5.91 1.18
N LEU A 44 -13.71 5.66 0.79
CA LEU A 44 -12.75 6.70 0.42
C LEU A 44 -13.18 7.44 -0.84
N TRP A 45 -13.66 6.71 -1.85
CA TRP A 45 -14.20 7.28 -3.08
C TRP A 45 -15.43 8.15 -2.86
N SER A 46 -16.30 7.76 -1.92
CA SER A 46 -17.55 8.50 -1.67
C SER A 46 -17.37 9.76 -0.84
N ASN A 47 -16.31 9.85 -0.03
CA ASN A 47 -16.12 10.94 0.93
C ASN A 47 -14.94 11.87 0.62
N GLY A 48 -14.02 11.47 -0.28
CA GLY A 48 -12.86 12.27 -0.64
C GLY A 48 -11.80 12.33 0.48
N GLU A 49 -10.99 13.39 0.46
CA GLU A 49 -9.95 13.65 1.47
C GLU A 49 -10.54 14.05 2.82
N GLY A 50 -9.86 13.67 3.90
CA GLY A 50 -10.25 14.04 5.25
C GLY A 50 -9.76 13.09 6.33
N LYS A 51 -10.15 13.39 7.57
CA LYS A 51 -9.88 12.61 8.77
C LYS A 51 -11.12 11.82 9.16
N PHE A 52 -10.98 10.51 9.22
CA PHE A 52 -12.07 9.57 9.45
C PHE A 52 -11.72 8.61 10.59
N LYS A 53 -12.69 8.31 11.46
CA LYS A 53 -12.52 7.25 12.47
C LYS A 53 -12.92 5.92 11.86
N PHE A 54 -12.11 4.87 12.08
CA PHE A 54 -12.44 3.53 11.53
C PHE A 54 -13.79 3.01 12.00
N ARG A 55 -14.18 3.28 13.25
CA ARG A 55 -15.51 2.93 13.76
C ARG A 55 -16.64 3.53 12.92
N ASP A 56 -16.46 4.74 12.42
CA ASP A 56 -17.48 5.45 11.66
C ASP A 56 -17.52 4.94 10.21
N ILE A 57 -16.36 4.63 9.62
CA ILE A 57 -16.23 3.98 8.30
C ILE A 57 -16.93 2.61 8.30
N LEU A 58 -16.76 1.83 9.38
CA LEU A 58 -17.20 0.43 9.46
C LEU A 58 -18.56 0.25 10.14
N LYS A 59 -19.22 1.33 10.58
CA LYS A 59 -20.44 1.29 11.41
C LYS A 59 -21.57 0.44 10.84
N ASN A 60 -21.73 0.42 9.52
CA ASN A 60 -22.80 -0.30 8.83
C ASN A 60 -22.30 -1.56 8.10
N ASN A 61 -21.06 -1.97 8.36
CA ASN A 61 -20.51 -3.15 7.71
C ASN A 61 -21.11 -4.42 8.33
N GLN A 62 -21.57 -5.35 7.50
CA GLN A 62 -22.01 -6.67 7.93
C GLN A 62 -20.87 -7.50 8.55
N TYR A 63 -19.63 -7.17 8.19
CA TYR A 63 -18.42 -7.76 8.71
C TYR A 63 -17.86 -6.92 9.86
N ARG A 64 -17.65 -7.57 10.99
CA ARG A 64 -17.01 -6.98 12.18
C ARG A 64 -15.49 -7.16 12.08
N PHE A 65 -14.79 -6.09 11.72
CA PHE A 65 -13.34 -6.06 11.77
C PHE A 65 -12.88 -5.56 13.14
N ASP A 66 -11.85 -6.20 13.68
CA ASP A 66 -11.33 -5.94 15.03
C ASP A 66 -9.93 -5.32 14.97
N ALA A 67 -9.17 -5.61 13.91
CA ALA A 67 -7.81 -5.17 13.74
C ALA A 67 -7.48 -4.70 12.32
N LEU A 68 -6.43 -3.89 12.22
CA LEU A 68 -5.81 -3.47 10.97
C LEU A 68 -4.33 -3.88 11.00
N CYS A 69 -3.89 -4.57 9.96
CA CYS A 69 -2.50 -4.97 9.78
C CYS A 69 -1.91 -4.29 8.55
N TYR A 70 -0.59 -4.17 8.54
CA TYR A 70 0.18 -3.59 7.45
C TYR A 70 1.25 -4.59 6.98
N SER A 71 1.43 -4.70 5.67
CA SER A 71 2.54 -5.41 5.04
C SER A 71 3.13 -4.54 3.95
N ALA A 72 4.43 -4.26 4.01
CA ALA A 72 5.12 -3.54 2.95
C ALA A 72 5.73 -4.51 1.92
N GLU A 73 6.09 -3.97 0.76
CA GLU A 73 6.96 -4.61 -0.24
C GLU A 73 6.41 -5.90 -0.84
N GLY A 74 5.09 -6.02 -0.93
CA GLY A 74 4.41 -7.22 -1.42
C GLY A 74 4.81 -8.51 -0.70
N GLY A 75 5.26 -8.39 0.56
CA GLY A 75 5.66 -9.51 1.38
C GLY A 75 4.49 -10.40 1.79
N ALA A 76 4.82 -11.58 2.33
CA ALA A 76 3.84 -12.53 2.82
C ALA A 76 2.85 -11.87 3.80
N GLN A 77 1.58 -12.31 3.74
CA GLN A 77 0.53 -11.83 4.61
C GLN A 77 0.94 -11.87 6.10
N PRO A 78 0.51 -10.89 6.91
CA PRO A 78 0.74 -10.88 8.35
C PRO A 78 0.26 -12.20 9.00
N TYR A 79 0.94 -12.67 10.04
CA TYR A 79 0.62 -13.96 10.68
C TYR A 79 -0.86 -14.10 11.07
N ARG A 80 -1.46 -13.02 11.59
CA ARG A 80 -2.90 -12.97 11.94
C ARG A 80 -3.84 -13.16 10.76
N VAL A 81 -3.38 -13.05 9.51
CA VAL A 81 -4.22 -13.15 8.30
C VAL A 81 -4.18 -14.55 7.68
N ARG A 82 -3.06 -15.28 7.84
CA ARG A 82 -2.76 -16.51 7.06
C ARG A 82 -3.80 -17.61 7.16
N ASP A 83 -4.48 -17.73 8.30
CA ASP A 83 -5.47 -18.79 8.56
C ASP A 83 -6.93 -18.31 8.40
N LYS A 84 -7.14 -17.10 7.87
CA LYS A 84 -8.47 -16.48 7.74
C LYS A 84 -8.97 -16.52 6.31
N LYS A 85 -10.28 -16.40 6.13
CA LYS A 85 -10.92 -16.36 4.82
C LYS A 85 -10.94 -14.95 4.23
N ARG A 86 -10.41 -14.76 3.02
CA ARG A 86 -10.56 -13.49 2.29
C ARG A 86 -12.02 -13.28 1.90
N ILE A 87 -12.58 -12.11 2.24
CA ILE A 87 -13.96 -11.72 1.89
C ILE A 87 -14.03 -10.57 0.88
N SER A 88 -12.95 -9.79 0.73
CA SER A 88 -12.89 -8.64 -0.19
C SER A 88 -11.43 -8.24 -0.47
N GLY A 89 -11.21 -7.60 -1.62
CA GLY A 89 -9.89 -7.28 -2.17
C GLY A 89 -9.21 -8.47 -2.86
N VAL A 90 -8.22 -8.19 -3.70
CA VAL A 90 -7.29 -9.18 -4.26
C VAL A 90 -5.93 -9.04 -3.60
N GLU A 91 -5.28 -10.17 -3.41
CA GLU A 91 -3.90 -10.21 -2.96
C GLU A 91 -3.00 -10.25 -4.17
N LEU A 92 -2.03 -9.35 -4.20
CA LEU A 92 -1.06 -9.27 -5.28
C LEU A 92 0.11 -10.21 -4.95
N ASP A 93 -0.11 -11.51 -4.93
CA ASP A 93 0.96 -12.50 -4.68
C ASP A 93 1.86 -12.66 -5.94
N ASP A 94 2.48 -11.56 -6.37
CA ASP A 94 3.47 -11.55 -7.44
C ASP A 94 4.84 -11.20 -6.82
N PRO A 95 5.77 -12.18 -6.77
CA PRO A 95 7.14 -11.99 -6.29
C PRO A 95 7.93 -10.90 -7.03
N LEU A 96 7.50 -10.52 -8.24
CA LEU A 96 8.10 -9.44 -9.03
C LEU A 96 7.45 -8.08 -8.75
N SER A 97 6.29 -8.06 -8.10
CA SER A 97 5.53 -6.85 -7.76
C SER A 97 5.88 -6.29 -6.39
N MET A 98 7.13 -6.44 -5.93
CA MET A 98 7.68 -5.95 -4.64
C MET A 98 7.48 -4.46 -4.34
N SER A 99 6.77 -3.74 -5.20
CA SER A 99 6.52 -2.31 -5.14
C SER A 99 5.12 -1.98 -4.62
N TYR A 100 4.41 -2.82 -3.86
CA TYR A 100 3.14 -2.41 -3.25
C TYR A 100 3.12 -2.59 -1.73
N VAL A 101 2.20 -1.87 -1.10
CA VAL A 101 1.95 -1.92 0.34
C VAL A 101 0.52 -2.35 0.57
N SER A 102 0.30 -3.28 1.51
CA SER A 102 -1.02 -3.81 1.82
C SER A 102 -1.50 -3.46 3.22
N LEU A 103 -2.74 -3.01 3.32
CA LEU A 103 -3.50 -2.91 4.56
C LEU A 103 -4.55 -4.01 4.65
N TYR A 104 -4.60 -4.71 5.78
CA TYR A 104 -5.53 -5.82 6.02
C TYR A 104 -6.49 -5.46 7.16
N LEU A 105 -7.77 -5.35 6.85
CA LEU A 105 -8.83 -5.34 7.87
C LEU A 105 -9.11 -6.77 8.29
N VAL A 106 -8.92 -7.08 9.57
CA VAL A 106 -8.98 -8.44 10.11
C VAL A 106 -10.13 -8.57 11.10
N GLY A 107 -11.04 -9.51 10.83
CA GLY A 107 -12.09 -9.93 11.75
C GLY A 107 -11.78 -11.30 12.37
N ALA A 108 -12.78 -11.94 12.99
CA ALA A 108 -12.62 -13.22 13.70
C ALA A 108 -12.09 -14.36 12.79
N ASP A 109 -12.73 -14.62 11.65
CA ASP A 109 -12.37 -15.71 10.73
C ASP A 109 -12.17 -15.23 9.28
N PHE A 110 -12.16 -13.91 9.08
CA PHE A 110 -12.12 -13.31 7.76
C PHE A 110 -11.24 -12.07 7.71
N TYR A 111 -10.88 -11.66 6.49
CA TYR A 111 -10.18 -10.41 6.27
C TYR A 111 -10.53 -9.77 4.92
N SER A 112 -10.28 -8.46 4.84
CA SER A 112 -10.29 -7.69 3.60
C SER A 112 -8.92 -7.06 3.40
N VAL A 113 -8.39 -7.11 2.18
CA VAL A 113 -7.09 -6.51 1.85
C VAL A 113 -7.26 -5.29 0.96
N MET A 114 -6.34 -4.34 1.11
CA MET A 114 -6.17 -3.17 0.27
C MET A 114 -4.72 -3.05 -0.12
N ASN A 115 -4.45 -2.80 -1.39
CA ASN A 115 -3.10 -2.59 -1.88
C ASN A 115 -2.96 -1.15 -2.34
N PHE A 116 -1.80 -0.59 -2.06
CA PHE A 116 -1.42 0.76 -2.42
C PHE A 116 -0.11 0.72 -3.15
N ASP A 117 -0.05 1.54 -4.18
CA ASP A 117 1.19 1.82 -4.85
C ASP A 117 1.97 2.89 -4.06
N PRO A 118 3.19 2.63 -3.60
CA PRO A 118 4.01 3.59 -2.87
C PRO A 118 4.46 4.76 -3.74
N LEU A 119 4.37 4.68 -5.08
CA LEU A 119 4.59 5.84 -5.95
C LEU A 119 3.38 6.77 -5.98
N ASP A 120 2.18 6.21 -5.78
CA ASP A 120 0.94 6.99 -5.74
C ASP A 120 0.59 7.44 -4.31
N PHE A 121 0.94 6.64 -3.29
CA PHE A 121 0.53 6.84 -1.91
C PHE A 121 1.69 6.69 -0.91
N GLU A 122 1.87 7.71 -0.08
CA GLU A 122 2.65 7.59 1.14
C GLU A 122 1.79 7.00 2.26
N ILE A 123 2.22 5.91 2.89
CA ILE A 123 1.52 5.30 4.03
C ILE A 123 2.33 5.48 5.31
N GLU A 124 1.78 6.27 6.24
CA GLU A 124 2.31 6.38 7.60
C GLU A 124 1.65 5.34 8.50
N TRP A 125 2.41 4.30 8.79
CA TRP A 125 2.06 3.22 9.70
C TRP A 125 3.01 3.22 10.91
N PRO A 126 2.68 3.91 12.02
CA PRO A 126 3.59 4.06 13.16
C PRO A 126 3.65 2.83 14.07
N PHE A 127 3.10 1.68 13.66
CA PHE A 127 2.94 0.50 14.50
C PHE A 127 3.80 -0.65 13.99
N SER A 128 4.31 -1.47 14.90
CA SER A 128 5.19 -2.60 14.56
C SER A 128 4.47 -3.87 14.10
N ASP A 129 3.16 -3.96 14.32
CA ASP A 129 2.32 -5.13 13.98
C ASP A 129 0.83 -4.71 13.87
N CYS A 130 -0.05 -5.67 13.57
CA CYS A 130 -1.50 -5.58 13.61
C CYS A 130 -2.01 -4.86 14.87
N GLN A 131 -2.80 -3.81 14.67
CA GLN A 131 -3.37 -3.02 15.74
C GLN A 131 -4.87 -3.19 15.84
N SER A 132 -5.39 -3.13 17.07
CA SER A 132 -6.84 -2.95 17.29
C SER A 132 -7.31 -1.66 16.60
N LEU A 133 -8.49 -1.74 15.95
CA LEU A 133 -9.18 -0.61 15.34
C LEU A 133 -9.78 0.34 16.39
N GLU A 134 -9.89 -0.09 17.65
CA GLU A 134 -10.40 0.74 18.73
C GLU A 134 -9.55 2.02 18.90
N GLY A 135 -10.20 3.18 18.83
CA GLY A 135 -9.55 4.48 18.91
C GLY A 135 -8.69 4.86 17.68
N MET A 136 -8.64 4.01 16.65
CA MET A 136 -7.86 4.28 15.45
C MET A 136 -8.59 5.21 14.48
N SER A 137 -7.83 6.14 13.90
CA SER A 137 -8.24 7.07 12.87
C SER A 137 -7.37 6.94 11.63
N LEU A 138 -7.94 7.35 10.51
CA LEU A 138 -7.38 7.36 9.17
C LEU A 138 -7.42 8.79 8.66
N ASP A 139 -6.28 9.36 8.29
CA ASP A 139 -6.18 10.65 7.61
C ASP A 139 -5.76 10.42 6.16
N ILE A 140 -6.51 11.01 5.23
CA ILE A 140 -6.27 10.90 3.81
C ILE A 140 -6.19 12.30 3.23
N SER A 141 -5.05 12.60 2.61
CA SER A 141 -4.81 13.89 1.98
C SER A 141 -4.12 13.70 0.65
N THR A 142 -4.40 14.55 -0.35
CA THR A 142 -3.56 14.62 -1.56
C THR A 142 -2.51 15.70 -1.37
N ARG A 143 -1.23 15.37 -1.57
CA ARG A 143 -0.14 16.37 -1.55
C ARG A 143 0.30 16.63 -2.98
N SER A 144 0.70 17.86 -3.29
CA SER A 144 1.33 18.10 -4.60
C SER A 144 2.67 17.33 -4.67
N GLY A 145 2.76 16.36 -5.59
CA GLY A 145 3.97 15.56 -5.84
C GLY A 145 3.88 14.07 -5.46
N ILE A 146 2.90 13.68 -4.62
CA ILE A 146 2.50 12.28 -4.33
C ILE A 146 0.98 12.23 -4.51
N ALA A 147 0.44 11.29 -5.30
CA ALA A 147 -0.99 11.29 -5.64
C ALA A 147 -1.93 11.18 -4.40
N GLY A 148 -1.44 10.73 -3.24
CA GLY A 148 -2.10 10.80 -1.95
C GLY A 148 -1.22 10.42 -0.77
N LYS A 149 -1.70 10.64 0.45
CA LYS A 149 -1.08 10.22 1.70
C LYS A 149 -2.16 9.61 2.59
N ILE A 150 -1.83 8.50 3.23
CA ILE A 150 -2.67 7.79 4.17
C ILE A 150 -1.91 7.66 5.48
N ALA A 151 -2.41 8.29 6.54
CA ALA A 151 -1.83 8.16 7.86
C ALA A 151 -2.79 7.46 8.81
N THR A 152 -2.26 6.55 9.61
CA THR A 152 -3.01 5.88 10.67
C THR A 152 -2.48 6.28 12.03
N TYR A 153 -3.39 6.60 12.95
CA TYR A 153 -3.03 7.07 14.28
C TYR A 153 -4.11 6.70 15.29
N LYS A 154 -3.72 6.59 16.57
CA LYS A 154 -4.65 6.42 17.69
C LYS A 154 -4.73 7.73 18.46
N ILE A 155 -5.93 8.29 18.61
CA ILE A 155 -6.14 9.47 19.46
C ILE A 155 -6.17 8.95 20.90
N GLY A 156 -5.09 9.19 21.65
CA GLY A 156 -4.88 8.63 22.99
C GLY A 156 -3.41 8.54 23.44
N TYR A 157 -2.45 8.78 22.55
CA TYR A 157 -1.07 9.12 22.91
C TYR A 157 -0.83 10.61 22.59
N GLU A 158 -1.49 11.48 23.33
CA GLU A 158 -1.05 12.87 23.49
C GLU A 158 -0.05 12.86 24.65
N ASN A 159 1.23 13.12 24.36
CA ASN A 159 2.15 13.66 25.35
C ASN A 159 2.20 15.18 25.16
#